data_AF-A0A2E8ADJ0-F1
#
_entry.id   AF-A0A2E8ADJ0-F1
#
_cell.length_a   1.000
_cell.length_b   1.000
_cell.length_c   1.000
_cell.angle_alpha   90.00
_cell.angle_beta   90.00
_cell.angle_gamma   90.00
#
_symmetry.space_group_name_H-M   'P 1'
#
loop_
_entity.id
_entity.type
_entity.pdbx_description
1 polymer ?
#
loop_
_entity_poly.entity_id
_entity_poly.type
_entity_poly.pdbx_seq_one_letter_code
_entity_poly.pdbx_strand_id
1 'polypeptide(L)'
;SSLSDQQVQQLASNMEESQKELEDEFLADDPEQTREARAKRTMERVERWLGALNGRQRGTVNAWSEDRGKQTEIWLEGRRNWQQALIDALETRNSDGFSEQVRYLMNNYEEVRGKRYQRMMSDSRTAMAGLMADLLQQADQRHLDHLLEQAESMRGDFDTLACVGEDTENRNS
;
A
#
# COMPACT_ATOMS: atom_id res chain seq x y z
N SER A 1 -6.65 23.96 -17.86
CA SER A 1 -5.37 24.63 -17.62
C SER A 1 -4.31 23.58 -17.33
N SER A 2 -3.14 23.65 -17.98
CA SER A 2 -2.01 22.74 -17.73
C SER A 2 -1.13 23.28 -16.60
N LEU A 3 -0.34 22.42 -15.95
CA LEU A 3 0.63 22.85 -14.93
C LEU A 3 1.70 23.78 -15.53
N SER A 4 2.21 24.73 -14.76
CA SER A 4 3.37 25.54 -15.13
C SER A 4 4.67 24.77 -14.91
N ASP A 5 5.77 25.19 -15.55
CA ASP A 5 7.09 24.57 -15.34
C ASP A 5 7.53 24.69 -13.88
N GLN A 6 7.24 25.82 -13.23
CA GLN A 6 7.50 26.00 -11.80
C GLN A 6 6.72 25.00 -10.94
N GLN A 7 5.47 24.70 -11.30
CA GLN A 7 4.66 23.70 -10.58
C GLN A 7 5.21 22.28 -10.77
N VAL A 8 5.69 21.94 -11.97
CA VAL A 8 6.33 20.64 -12.24
C VAL A 8 7.64 20.52 -11.45
N GLN A 9 8.47 21.57 -11.44
CA GLN A 9 9.71 21.59 -10.67
C GLN A 9 9.47 21.47 -9.16
N GLN A 10 8.48 22.18 -8.63
CA GLN A 10 8.13 22.09 -7.21
C GLN A 10 7.63 20.68 -6.85
N LEU A 11 6.82 20.06 -7.72
CA LEU A 11 6.38 18.68 -7.52
C LEU A 11 7.56 17.71 -7.48
N ALA A 12 8.50 17.83 -8.41
CA ALA A 12 9.71 17.01 -8.43
C ALA A 12 10.53 17.16 -7.14
N SER A 13 10.74 18.40 -6.67
CA SER A 13 11.44 18.67 -5.41
C SER A 13 10.74 18.04 -4.21
N ASN A 14 9.42 18.18 -4.11
CA ASN A 14 8.64 17.60 -3.01
C ASN A 14 8.68 16.06 -3.04
N MET A 15 8.69 15.47 -4.24
CA MET A 15 8.79 14.01 -4.40
C MET A 15 10.15 13.47 -3.94
N GLU A 16 11.23 14.19 -4.25
CA GLU A 16 12.59 13.86 -3.82
C GLU A 16 12.76 14.01 -2.31
N GLU A 17 12.28 15.10 -1.72
CA GLU A 17 12.29 15.30 -0.27
C GLU A 17 11.53 14.18 0.44
N SER A 18 10.31 13.89 0.00
CA SER A 18 9.51 12.79 0.54
C SER A 18 10.15 11.42 0.33
N GLN A 19 10.88 11.20 -0.77
CA GLN A 19 11.62 9.96 -0.98
C GLN A 19 12.74 9.80 0.05
N LYS A 20 13.48 10.89 0.32
CA LYS A 20 14.57 10.90 1.31
C LYS A 20 14.05 10.68 2.72
N GLU A 21 12.96 11.33 3.10
CA GLU A 21 12.32 11.12 4.41
C GLU A 21 11.95 9.65 4.64
N LEU A 22 11.38 8.99 3.61
CA LEU A 22 11.04 7.58 3.69
C LEU A 22 12.28 6.67 3.73
N GLU A 23 13.34 7.02 3.01
CA GLU A 23 14.63 6.30 3.09
C GLU A 23 15.23 6.41 4.50
N ASP A 24 15.25 7.62 5.08
CA ASP A 24 15.75 7.87 6.43
C ASP A 24 14.90 7.15 7.50
N GLU A 25 13.56 7.12 7.34
CA GLU A 25 12.65 6.43 8.26
C GLU A 25 12.78 4.90 8.18
N PHE A 26 12.81 4.34 6.97
CA PHE A 26 12.63 2.91 6.77
C PHE A 26 13.92 2.12 6.46
N LEU A 27 15.00 2.80 6.11
CA LEU A 27 16.34 2.22 5.91
C LEU A 27 17.34 2.69 6.99
N ALA A 28 16.81 3.14 8.14
CA ALA A 28 17.60 3.61 9.28
C ALA A 28 18.68 2.60 9.71
N ASP A 29 19.75 3.13 10.31
CA ASP A 29 20.99 2.40 10.62
C ASP A 29 20.84 1.20 11.58
N ASP A 30 19.68 1.03 12.24
CA ASP A 30 19.39 -0.11 13.10
C ASP A 30 18.38 -1.10 12.44
N PRO A 31 18.87 -2.21 11.87
CA PRO A 31 18.04 -3.23 11.25
C PRO A 31 17.05 -3.89 12.22
N GLU A 32 17.41 -3.98 13.51
CA GLU A 32 16.62 -4.67 14.52
C GLU A 32 15.43 -3.82 14.95
N GLN A 33 15.64 -2.53 15.22
CA GLN A 33 14.54 -1.59 15.46
C GLN A 33 13.57 -1.54 14.27
N THR A 34 14.12 -1.56 13.05
CA THR A 34 13.32 -1.60 11.82
C THR A 34 12.49 -2.88 11.73
N ARG A 35 13.03 -4.02 12.16
CA ARG A 35 12.35 -5.32 12.19
C ARG A 35 11.23 -5.36 13.22
N GLU A 36 11.48 -4.89 14.44
CA GLU A 36 10.47 -4.82 15.50
C GLU A 36 9.32 -3.87 15.14
N ALA A 37 9.65 -2.68 14.62
CA ALA A 37 8.66 -1.72 14.18
C ALA A 37 7.78 -2.28 13.03
N ARG A 38 8.38 -3.04 12.11
CA ARG A 38 7.63 -3.76 11.06
C ARG A 38 6.69 -4.81 11.65
N ALA A 39 7.17 -5.64 12.58
CA ALA A 39 6.35 -6.66 13.22
C ALA A 39 5.17 -6.04 13.97
N LYS A 40 5.41 -4.96 14.72
CA LYS A 40 4.38 -4.19 15.42
C LYS A 40 3.30 -3.66 14.47
N ARG A 41 3.68 -3.02 13.37
CA ARG A 41 2.72 -2.53 12.36
C ARG A 41 1.91 -3.66 11.72
N THR A 42 2.52 -4.82 11.50
CA THR A 42 1.80 -6.00 10.99
C THR A 42 0.80 -6.49 12.02
N MET A 43 1.19 -6.61 13.30
CA MET A 43 0.29 -7.00 14.39
C MET A 43 -0.92 -6.05 14.47
N GLU A 44 -0.71 -4.74 14.50
CA GLU A 44 -1.79 -3.74 14.55
C GLU A 44 -2.75 -3.82 13.35
N ARG A 45 -2.26 -4.23 12.17
CA ARG A 45 -3.10 -4.45 10.98
C ARG A 45 -3.95 -5.71 11.11
N VAL A 46 -3.37 -6.80 11.62
CA VAL A 46 -4.09 -8.05 11.83
C VAL A 46 -5.11 -7.89 12.96
N GLU A 47 -4.77 -7.18 14.04
CA GLU A 47 -5.66 -6.95 15.19
C GLU A 47 -6.92 -6.16 14.82
N ARG A 48 -6.88 -5.34 13.77
CA ARG A 48 -8.10 -4.71 13.23
C ARG A 48 -9.12 -5.72 12.73
N TRP A 49 -8.66 -6.85 12.17
CA TRP A 49 -9.51 -7.87 11.58
C TRP A 49 -9.84 -9.03 12.52
N LEU A 50 -8.91 -9.41 13.39
CA LEU A 50 -9.06 -10.58 14.27
C LEU A 50 -9.25 -10.22 15.74
N GLY A 51 -9.22 -8.94 16.09
CA GLY A 51 -9.15 -8.50 17.49
C GLY A 51 -7.78 -8.81 18.11
N ALA A 52 -7.69 -8.71 19.43
CA ALA A 52 -6.42 -8.88 20.16
C ALA A 52 -5.82 -10.28 19.94
N LEU A 53 -4.59 -10.35 19.43
CA LEU A 53 -3.93 -11.62 19.08
C LEU A 53 -3.52 -12.44 20.30
N ASN A 54 -3.67 -13.77 20.17
CA ASN A 54 -3.11 -14.71 21.14
C ASN A 54 -1.60 -14.92 20.96
N GLY A 55 -0.95 -15.58 21.91
CA GLY A 55 0.51 -15.79 21.91
C GLY A 55 1.05 -16.53 20.67
N ARG A 56 0.30 -17.50 20.13
CA ARG A 56 0.70 -18.25 18.92
C ARG A 56 0.63 -17.35 17.68
N GLN A 57 -0.43 -16.56 17.57
CA GLN A 57 -0.61 -15.61 16.46
C GLN A 57 0.48 -14.53 16.49
N ARG A 58 0.80 -13.98 17.67
CA ARG A 58 1.91 -13.02 17.83
C ARG A 58 3.25 -13.61 17.39
N GLY A 59 3.55 -14.85 17.82
CA GLY A 59 4.75 -15.56 17.38
C GLY A 59 4.81 -15.73 15.86
N THR A 60 3.67 -16.07 15.25
CA THR A 60 3.55 -16.23 13.79
C THR A 60 3.77 -14.91 13.05
N VAL A 61 3.18 -13.81 13.52
CA VAL A 61 3.39 -12.47 12.90
C VAL A 61 4.84 -12.00 13.04
N ASN A 62 5.49 -12.28 14.17
CA ASN A 62 6.90 -11.93 14.37
C ASN A 62 7.79 -12.69 13.38
N ALA A 63 7.66 -14.02 13.30
CA ALA A 63 8.44 -14.84 12.37
C ALA A 63 8.20 -14.43 10.90
N TRP A 64 6.94 -14.17 10.52
CA TRP A 64 6.63 -13.69 9.18
C TRP A 64 7.25 -12.32 8.88
N SER A 65 7.29 -11.43 9.87
CA SER A 65 7.86 -10.08 9.71
C SER A 65 9.39 -10.10 9.59
N GLU A 66 10.06 -11.10 10.17
CA GLU A 66 11.50 -11.35 10.04
C GLU A 66 11.89 -11.76 8.62
N ASP A 67 11.08 -12.60 7.98
CA ASP A 67 11.40 -13.21 6.68
C ASP A 67 11.21 -12.26 5.47
N ARG A 68 10.79 -11.01 5.70
CA ARG A 68 10.44 -10.06 4.62
C ARG A 68 11.63 -9.53 3.81
N GLY A 69 12.87 -9.84 4.20
CA GLY A 69 14.08 -9.49 3.45
C GLY A 69 14.15 -7.99 3.06
N LYS A 70 14.51 -7.72 1.81
CA LYS A 70 14.74 -6.39 1.23
C LYS A 70 13.50 -5.73 0.61
N GLN A 71 12.29 -6.14 1.02
CA GLN A 71 11.05 -5.61 0.44
C GLN A 71 10.95 -4.08 0.52
N THR A 72 11.38 -3.47 1.63
CA THR A 72 11.37 -2.01 1.79
C THR A 72 12.24 -1.30 0.74
N GLU A 73 13.48 -1.78 0.53
CA GLU A 73 14.40 -1.23 -0.47
C GLU A 73 13.77 -1.29 -1.88
N ILE A 74 13.18 -2.44 -2.23
CA ILE A 74 12.53 -2.64 -3.54
C ILE A 74 11.28 -1.76 -3.70
N TRP A 75 10.52 -1.55 -2.62
CA TRP A 75 9.36 -0.64 -2.64
C TRP A 75 9.81 0.80 -2.88
N LEU A 76 10.84 1.28 -2.20
CA LEU A 76 11.40 2.62 -2.36
C LEU A 76 11.99 2.84 -3.76
N GLU A 77 12.75 1.88 -4.28
CA GLU A 77 13.26 1.89 -5.65
C GLU A 77 12.12 1.99 -6.67
N GLY A 78 11.09 1.16 -6.52
CA GLY A 78 9.94 1.20 -7.40
C GLY A 78 9.19 2.54 -7.31
N ARG A 79 9.05 3.11 -6.11
CA ARG A 79 8.43 4.43 -5.92
C ARG A 79 9.18 5.50 -6.72
N ARG A 80 10.51 5.51 -6.63
CA ARG A 80 11.38 6.43 -7.37
C ARG A 80 11.20 6.28 -8.89
N ASN A 81 11.17 5.04 -9.39
CA ASN A 81 10.94 4.77 -10.82
C ASN A 81 9.63 5.38 -11.32
N TRP A 82 8.54 5.18 -10.57
CA TRP A 82 7.24 5.72 -10.95
C TRP A 82 7.17 7.25 -10.86
N GLN A 83 7.79 7.84 -9.83
CA GLN A 83 7.87 9.30 -9.69
C GLN A 83 8.64 9.93 -10.86
N GLN A 84 9.79 9.35 -11.23
CA GLN A 84 10.56 9.84 -12.38
C GLN A 84 9.72 9.77 -13.67
N ALA A 85 9.07 8.62 -13.92
CA ALA A 85 8.23 8.45 -15.11
C ALA A 85 7.06 9.46 -15.16
N LEU A 86 6.51 9.83 -14.00
CA LEU A 86 5.49 10.88 -13.91
C LEU A 86 6.06 12.26 -14.22
N ILE A 87 7.21 12.61 -13.66
CA ILE A 87 7.87 13.91 -13.94
C ILE A 87 8.20 14.01 -15.44
N ASP A 88 8.78 12.96 -16.04
CA ASP A 88 9.10 12.93 -17.48
C ASP A 88 7.84 13.14 -18.35
N ALA A 89 6.70 12.55 -17.96
CA ALA A 89 5.42 12.78 -18.63
C ALA A 89 4.94 14.24 -18.47
N LEU A 90 5.14 14.85 -17.30
CA LEU A 90 4.75 16.24 -17.04
C LEU A 90 5.66 17.25 -17.73
N GLU A 91 6.93 16.95 -17.92
CA GLU A 91 7.85 17.77 -18.71
C GLU A 91 7.42 17.82 -20.18
N THR A 92 6.86 16.73 -20.69
CA THR A 92 6.37 16.59 -22.07
C THR A 92 4.85 16.80 -22.22
N ARG A 93 4.22 17.48 -21.25
CA ARG A 93 2.75 17.65 -21.14
C ARG A 93 2.05 18.36 -22.30
N ASN A 94 2.80 19.05 -23.15
CA ASN A 94 2.26 19.71 -24.35
C ASN A 94 2.32 18.81 -25.60
N SER A 95 2.81 17.58 -25.47
CA SER A 95 2.82 16.60 -26.56
C SER A 95 1.44 15.97 -26.77
N ASP A 96 1.15 15.57 -28.02
CA ASP A 96 -0.11 14.93 -28.39
C ASP A 96 -0.36 13.61 -27.63
N GLY A 97 0.70 12.94 -27.18
CA GLY A 97 0.66 11.66 -26.45
C GLY A 97 0.50 11.77 -24.92
N PHE A 98 0.50 12.98 -24.36
CA PHE A 98 0.55 13.16 -22.90
C PHE A 98 -0.58 12.44 -22.15
N SER A 99 -1.82 12.53 -22.64
CA SER A 99 -2.98 11.88 -21.99
C SER A 99 -2.83 10.36 -21.96
N GLU A 100 -2.32 9.77 -23.04
CA GLU A 100 -2.07 8.33 -23.11
C GLU A 100 -0.96 7.90 -22.17
N GLN A 101 0.13 8.66 -22.12
CA GLN A 101 1.25 8.41 -21.21
C GLN A 101 0.81 8.43 -19.75
N VAL A 102 0.06 9.47 -19.32
CA VAL A 102 -0.46 9.51 -17.94
C VAL A 102 -1.41 8.35 -17.66
N ARG A 103 -2.31 8.03 -18.59
CA ARG A 103 -3.22 6.87 -18.44
C ARG A 103 -2.44 5.57 -18.28
N TYR A 104 -1.36 5.39 -19.05
CA TYR A 104 -0.48 4.24 -18.93
C TYR A 104 0.16 4.17 -17.54
N LEU A 105 0.69 5.27 -17.02
CA LEU A 105 1.32 5.32 -15.69
C LEU A 105 0.36 4.95 -14.55
N MET A 106 -0.91 5.34 -14.67
CA MET A 106 -1.95 5.03 -13.67
C MET A 106 -2.40 3.58 -13.75
N ASN A 107 -2.63 3.06 -14.96
CA ASN A 107 -3.15 1.71 -15.16
C ASN A 107 -2.08 0.62 -15.03
N ASN A 108 -0.82 0.92 -15.34
CA ASN A 108 0.29 -0.02 -15.33
C ASN A 108 1.31 0.29 -14.21
N TYR A 109 0.83 0.80 -13.07
CA TYR A 109 1.69 1.29 -11.99
C TYR A 109 2.72 0.25 -11.52
N GLU A 110 2.36 -1.02 -11.39
CA GLU A 110 3.30 -2.07 -10.95
C GLU A 110 4.43 -2.27 -11.95
N GLU A 111 4.12 -2.21 -13.24
CA GLU A 111 5.10 -2.36 -14.31
C GLU A 111 6.09 -1.20 -14.35
N VAL A 112 5.57 0.02 -14.25
CA VAL A 112 6.37 1.25 -14.25
C VAL A 112 7.31 1.28 -13.03
N ARG A 113 6.89 0.73 -11.89
CA ARG A 113 7.76 0.57 -10.70
C ARG A 113 8.89 -0.45 -10.92
N GLY A 114 8.80 -1.27 -11.96
CA GLY A 114 9.87 -2.16 -12.42
C GLY A 114 9.67 -3.63 -12.03
N LYS A 115 10.36 -4.51 -12.76
CA LYS A 115 10.22 -5.98 -12.64
C LYS A 115 10.50 -6.52 -11.23
N ARG A 116 11.44 -5.89 -10.50
CA ARG A 116 11.76 -6.26 -9.11
C ARG A 116 10.58 -5.98 -8.19
N TYR A 117 9.92 -4.84 -8.36
CA TYR A 117 8.71 -4.48 -7.62
C TYR A 117 7.56 -5.43 -7.93
N GLN A 118 7.30 -5.73 -9.21
CA GLN A 118 6.25 -6.67 -9.60
C GLN A 118 6.43 -8.05 -8.96
N ARG A 119 7.66 -8.60 -9.03
CA ARG A 119 7.97 -9.90 -8.41
C ARG A 119 7.77 -9.84 -6.89
N MET A 120 8.33 -8.82 -6.25
CA MET A 120 8.16 -8.61 -4.81
C MET A 120 6.69 -8.55 -4.40
N MET A 121 5.84 -7.85 -5.16
CA MET A 121 4.40 -7.77 -4.89
C MET A 121 3.70 -9.12 -5.07
N SER A 122 4.04 -9.87 -6.11
CA SER A 122 3.52 -11.23 -6.32
C SER A 122 3.88 -12.16 -5.16
N ASP A 123 5.16 -12.19 -4.77
CA ASP A 123 5.64 -13.03 -3.67
C ASP A 123 4.99 -12.62 -2.33
N SER A 124 4.85 -11.30 -2.11
CA SER A 124 4.21 -10.76 -0.90
C SER A 124 2.73 -11.11 -0.80
N ARG A 125 2.00 -11.16 -1.93
CA ARG A 125 0.58 -11.58 -1.94
C ARG A 125 0.45 -13.04 -1.49
N THR A 126 1.31 -13.92 -2.01
CA THR A 126 1.34 -15.34 -1.62
C THR A 126 1.70 -15.49 -0.14
N ALA A 127 2.75 -14.79 0.33
CA ALA A 127 3.16 -14.83 1.72
C ALA A 127 2.08 -14.28 2.69
N MET A 128 1.33 -13.26 2.26
CA MET A 128 0.22 -12.71 3.04
C MET A 128 -0.95 -13.70 3.14
N ALA A 129 -1.30 -14.36 2.04
CA ALA A 129 -2.34 -15.40 2.06
C ALA A 129 -1.97 -16.55 3.01
N GLY A 130 -0.71 -16.98 2.99
CA GLY A 130 -0.18 -17.96 3.94
C GLY A 130 -0.28 -17.49 5.39
N LEU A 131 0.18 -16.26 5.68
CA LEU A 131 0.05 -15.67 7.02
C LEU A 131 -1.39 -15.69 7.52
N MET A 132 -2.35 -15.23 6.70
CA MET A 132 -3.75 -15.21 7.10
C MET A 132 -4.31 -16.62 7.36
N ALA A 133 -3.95 -17.60 6.54
CA ALA A 133 -4.36 -18.98 6.75
C ALA A 133 -3.81 -19.54 8.07
N ASP A 134 -2.55 -19.26 8.40
CA ASP A 134 -1.95 -19.71 9.67
C ASP A 134 -2.61 -19.03 10.88
N LEU A 135 -2.88 -17.73 10.78
CA LEU A 135 -3.54 -16.98 11.86
C LEU A 135 -4.96 -17.46 12.13
N LEU A 136 -5.71 -17.82 11.09
CA LEU A 136 -7.07 -18.38 11.19
C LEU A 136 -7.06 -19.81 11.75
N GLN A 137 -6.08 -20.64 11.39
CA GLN A 137 -5.92 -21.97 12.01
C GLN A 137 -5.62 -21.88 13.51
N GLN A 138 -5.02 -20.78 13.95
CA GLN A 138 -4.70 -20.49 15.36
C GLN A 138 -5.79 -19.69 16.08
N ALA A 139 -6.87 -19.34 15.38
CA ALA A 139 -7.96 -18.55 15.94
C ALA A 139 -8.79 -19.37 16.94
N ASP A 140 -9.28 -18.66 17.95
CA ASP A 140 -10.39 -19.12 18.80
C ASP A 140 -11.68 -18.40 18.40
N GLN A 141 -12.80 -18.75 19.04
CA GLN A 141 -14.12 -18.17 18.72
C GLN A 141 -14.14 -16.64 18.78
N ARG A 142 -13.38 -16.01 19.70
CA ARG A 142 -13.37 -14.55 19.85
C ARG A 142 -12.82 -13.86 18.60
N HIS A 143 -11.82 -14.46 17.96
CA HIS A 143 -11.24 -13.91 16.73
C HIS A 143 -12.20 -14.07 15.54
N LEU A 144 -12.94 -15.19 15.49
CA LEU A 144 -13.96 -15.41 14.45
C LEU A 144 -15.14 -14.46 14.61
N ASP A 145 -15.59 -14.23 15.85
CA ASP A 145 -16.66 -13.29 16.15
C ASP A 145 -16.26 -11.85 15.77
N HIS A 146 -15.04 -11.42 16.10
CA HIS A 146 -14.51 -10.10 15.71
C HIS A 146 -14.42 -9.96 14.19
N LEU A 147 -13.98 -11.01 13.49
CA LEU A 147 -13.91 -11.00 12.03
C LEU A 147 -15.30 -10.85 11.39
N LEU A 148 -16.32 -11.51 11.95
CA LEU A 148 -17.71 -11.37 11.50
C LEU A 148 -18.23 -9.94 11.74
N GLU A 149 -17.94 -9.34 12.88
CA GLU A 149 -18.30 -7.94 13.18
C GLU A 149 -17.66 -6.97 12.15
N GLN A 150 -16.39 -7.16 11.81
CA GLN A 150 -15.72 -6.34 10.79
C GLN A 150 -16.37 -6.51 9.41
N ALA A 151 -16.75 -7.74 9.04
CA ALA A 151 -17.45 -8.00 7.78
C ALA A 151 -18.84 -7.34 7.74
N GLU A 152 -19.57 -7.35 8.85
CA GLU A 152 -20.87 -6.68 8.97
C GLU A 152 -20.74 -5.16 8.90
N SER A 153 -19.74 -4.57 9.55
CA SER A 153 -19.42 -3.14 9.46
C SER A 153 -19.14 -2.74 8.01
N MET A 154 -18.27 -3.49 7.33
CA MET A 154 -17.90 -3.20 5.95
C MET A 154 -19.10 -3.32 4.98
N ARG A 155 -20.01 -4.27 5.22
CA ARG A 155 -21.28 -4.34 4.47
C ARG A 155 -22.10 -3.06 4.67
N GLY A 156 -22.25 -2.60 5.92
CA GLY A 156 -22.97 -1.36 6.22
C GLY A 156 -22.34 -0.11 5.58
N ASP A 157 -21.01 -0.04 5.53
CA ASP A 157 -20.28 1.03 4.84
C ASP A 157 -20.57 1.01 3.33
N PHE A 158 -20.58 -0.17 2.70
CA PHE A 158 -20.92 -0.28 1.29
C PHE A 158 -22.37 0.07 0.98
N ASP A 159 -23.32 -0.35 1.83
CA ASP A 159 -24.74 0.01 1.69
C ASP A 159 -24.91 1.54 1.77
N THR A 160 -24.20 2.19 2.70
CA THR A 160 -24.21 3.66 2.84
C THR A 160 -23.67 4.35 1.58
N LEU A 161 -22.54 3.87 1.05
CA LEU A 161 -21.95 4.42 -0.17
C LEU A 161 -22.86 4.26 -1.39
N ALA A 162 -23.56 3.12 -1.51
CA ALA A 162 -24.53 2.89 -2.57
C ALA A 162 -25.70 3.89 -2.49
N CYS A 163 -26.27 4.10 -1.30
CA CYS A 163 -27.37 5.06 -1.12
C CYS A 163 -26.95 6.51 -1.45
N VAL A 164 -25.73 6.93 -1.09
CA VAL A 164 -25.20 8.26 -1.44
C VAL A 164 -25.07 8.42 -2.97
N GLY A 165 -24.71 7.34 -3.68
CA GLY A 165 -24.65 7.32 -5.13
C GLY A 165 -26.03 7.51 -5.79
N GLU A 166 -27.06 6.81 -5.29
CA GLU A 166 -28.43 6.92 -5.80
C GLU A 166 -29.04 8.31 -5.57
N ASP A 167 -28.78 8.92 -4.41
CA ASP A 167 -29.25 10.28 -4.09
C ASP A 167 -28.56 11.37 -4.95
N THR A 168 -27.33 11.13 -5.40
CA THR A 168 -26.62 12.08 -6.29
C THR A 168 -27.05 11.96 -7.75
N GLU A 169 -27.46 10.78 -8.22
CA GLU A 169 -28.06 10.59 -9.54
C GLU A 169 -29.49 11.16 -9.62
N ASN A 170 -30.30 10.99 -8.58
CA ASN A 170 -31.66 11.53 -8.52
C ASN A 170 -31.72 13.06 -8.37
N ARG A 171 -30.67 13.71 -7.86
CA ARG A 171 -30.58 15.18 -7.77
C ARG A 171 -30.06 15.86 -9.04
N ASN A 172 -29.44 15.09 -9.94
CA ASN A 172 -28.92 15.58 -11.22
C ASN A 172 -29.82 15.22 -12.42
N SER A 173 -30.99 14.63 -12.15
CA SER A 173 -32.07 14.34 -13.12
C SER A 173 -33.23 15.30 -12.92
#